data_AF-A0AAV1UGQ2-F1
#
_entry.id   AF-A0AAV1UGQ2-F1
#
_cell.length_a   1.000
_cell.length_b   1.000
_cell.length_c   1.000
_cell.angle_alpha   90.00
_cell.angle_beta   90.00
_cell.angle_gamma   90.00
#
_symmetry.space_group_name_H-M   'P 1'
#
loop_
_entity.id
_entity.type
_entity.pdbx_description
1 polymer ?
#
loop_
_entity_poly.entity_id
_entity_poly.type
_entity_poly.pdbx_seq_one_letter_code
_entity_poly.pdbx_strand_id
1 'polypeptide(L)'
;MVVAAHYIDENWKLWNLAVAAVEIEGDHSGQNLEQYLFEVLEKFNILDKLFCITGDNASTNGTIAMYLEQRRIIPGFTRSDNMIGCMAHVINLIANAGSKLLGAFDQQPNHNIVEIINPMSVDALSLDRDIEIEKAGTIVRRVRDFTKYINGSPQQMQNFRKLADVVAADVTAKKLVQDVSTRWNSTWAMLKRAFLLRKVIGAYIDSGSELRKYALEEHEWALVHEVIKLLEPLEEATVLLSSAKYPYGSCTSILHAIGEHSSDSSFI
;
A
#
# COMPACT_ATOMS: atom_id res chain seq x y z
N MET A 1 13.23 1.84 16.57
CA MET A 1 11.76 1.98 16.72
C MET A 1 11.39 3.45 16.87
N VAL A 2 10.31 3.87 16.22
CA VAL A 2 9.73 5.21 16.39
C VAL A 2 8.44 5.07 17.18
N VAL A 3 8.27 5.90 18.21
CA VAL A 3 7.05 6.00 19.01
C VAL A 3 6.40 7.35 18.71
N ALA A 4 5.20 7.31 18.13
CA ALA A 4 4.37 8.48 17.90
C ALA A 4 3.14 8.42 18.82
N ALA A 5 2.78 9.55 19.42
CA ALA A 5 1.59 9.70 20.23
C ALA A 5 0.57 10.60 19.53
N HIS A 6 -0.68 10.18 19.61
CA HIS A 6 -1.83 10.88 19.07
C HIS A 6 -2.84 11.08 20.20
N TYR A 7 -3.26 12.32 20.45
CA TYR A 7 -4.24 12.62 21.49
C TYR A 7 -5.02 13.90 21.17
N ILE A 8 -6.16 14.06 21.84
CA ILE A 8 -7.00 15.25 21.77
C ILE A 8 -6.88 15.99 23.10
N ASP A 9 -6.61 17.30 23.06
CA ASP A 9 -6.53 18.12 24.26
C ASP A 9 -7.91 18.65 24.72
N GLU A 10 -7.93 19.38 25.82
CA GLU A 10 -9.13 20.02 26.39
C GLU A 10 -9.81 21.02 25.45
N ASN A 11 -9.09 21.53 24.44
CA ASN A 11 -9.60 22.46 23.43
C ASN A 11 -10.08 21.74 22.16
N TRP A 12 -10.24 20.41 22.22
CA TRP A 12 -10.63 19.56 21.08
C TRP A 12 -9.62 19.61 19.91
N LYS A 13 -8.36 19.94 20.20
CA LYS A 13 -7.32 19.97 19.19
C LYS A 13 -6.61 18.62 19.13
N LEU A 14 -6.54 18.05 17.92
CA LEU A 14 -5.76 16.85 17.64
C LEU A 14 -4.27 17.17 17.62
N TRP A 15 -3.49 16.42 18.40
CA TRP A 15 -2.03 16.48 18.44
C TRP A 15 -1.42 15.22 17.88
N ASN A 16 -0.38 15.38 17.06
CA ASN A 16 0.43 14.31 16.50
C ASN A 16 1.89 14.59 16.88
N LEU A 17 2.48 13.79 17.77
CA LEU A 17 3.81 14.03 18.31
C LEU A 17 4.71 12.81 18.09
N ALA A 18 5.88 13.03 17.48
CA ALA A 18 6.96 12.06 17.55
C ALA A 18 7.58 12.12 18.96
N VAL A 19 7.28 11.13 19.80
CA VAL A 19 7.71 11.08 21.20
C VAL A 19 9.17 10.65 21.29
N ALA A 20 9.53 9.60 20.55
CA ALA A 20 10.88 9.07 20.54
C ALA A 20 11.23 8.41 19.21
N ALA A 21 12.50 8.51 18.83
CA ALA A 21 13.13 7.64 17.84
C ALA A 21 14.31 6.96 18.52
N VAL A 22 14.17 5.67 18.78
CA VAL A 22 15.11 4.87 19.56
C VAL A 22 15.80 3.88 18.63
N GLU A 23 17.13 3.85 18.65
CA GLU A 23 17.90 2.80 17.99
C GLU A 23 17.76 1.50 18.79
N ILE A 24 17.56 0.39 18.09
CA ILE A 24 17.32 -0.91 18.74
C ILE A 24 18.59 -1.74 18.63
N GLU A 25 19.09 -2.17 19.78
CA GLU A 25 20.21 -3.08 19.90
C GLU A 25 19.69 -4.52 20.08
N GLY A 26 20.39 -5.48 19.48
CA GLY A 26 20.03 -6.89 19.57
C GLY A 26 18.94 -7.33 18.58
N ASP A 27 18.16 -8.34 18.96
CA ASP A 27 17.10 -8.88 18.12
C ASP A 27 15.84 -7.99 18.10
N HIS A 28 15.03 -8.15 17.06
CA HIS A 28 13.75 -7.44 16.95
C HIS A 28 12.59 -8.27 17.52
N SER A 29 12.84 -9.07 18.57
CA SER A 29 11.78 -9.84 19.23
C SER A 29 10.77 -8.91 19.90
N GLY A 30 9.51 -9.35 19.98
CA GLY A 30 8.48 -8.54 20.64
C GLY A 30 8.76 -8.23 22.11
N GLN A 31 9.55 -9.07 22.80
CA GLN A 31 9.98 -8.79 24.18
C GLN A 31 10.99 -7.63 24.24
N ASN A 32 11.99 -7.63 23.36
CA ASN A 32 12.98 -6.55 23.31
C ASN A 32 12.32 -5.22 22.92
N LEU A 33 11.48 -5.24 21.88
CA LEU A 33 10.74 -4.06 21.43
C LEU A 33 9.83 -3.50 22.53
N GLU A 34 9.21 -4.39 23.32
CA GLU A 34 8.37 -3.99 24.44
C GLU A 34 9.14 -3.26 25.53
N GLN A 35 10.35 -3.74 25.87
CA GLN A 35 11.20 -3.09 26.86
C GLN A 35 11.53 -1.65 26.44
N TYR A 36 11.93 -1.45 25.18
CA TYR A 36 12.16 -0.10 24.64
C TYR A 36 10.90 0.77 24.66
N LEU A 37 9.73 0.20 24.35
CA LEU A 37 8.48 0.95 24.39
C LEU A 37 8.14 1.37 25.83
N PHE A 38 8.27 0.44 26.78
CA PHE A 38 8.05 0.70 28.20
C PHE A 38 8.97 1.83 28.71
N GLU A 39 10.26 1.79 28.39
CA GLU A 39 11.22 2.83 28.77
C GLU A 39 10.85 4.21 28.21
N VAL A 40 10.36 4.27 26.97
CA VAL A 40 9.84 5.52 26.39
C VAL A 40 8.62 6.01 27.18
N LEU A 41 7.63 5.14 27.43
CA LEU A 41 6.42 5.53 28.15
C LEU A 41 6.72 5.99 29.59
N GLU A 42 7.65 5.34 30.27
CA GLU A 42 8.10 5.70 31.62
C GLU A 42 8.87 7.03 31.61
N LYS A 43 9.84 7.19 30.71
CA LYS A 43 10.65 8.41 30.58
C LYS A 43 9.80 9.66 30.36
N PHE A 44 8.72 9.54 29.59
CA PHE A 44 7.81 10.66 29.31
C PHE A 44 6.63 10.74 30.30
N ASN A 45 6.55 9.84 31.29
CA ASN A 45 5.48 9.76 32.28
C ASN A 45 4.08 9.75 31.64
N ILE A 46 3.90 8.83 30.69
CA ILE A 46 2.65 8.64 29.92
C ILE A 46 2.11 7.21 29.98
N LEU A 47 2.62 6.36 30.88
CA LEU A 47 2.14 5.00 31.07
C LEU A 47 0.64 4.96 31.41
N ASP A 48 0.19 5.83 32.32
CA ASP A 48 -1.20 5.97 32.75
C ASP A 48 -2.12 6.61 31.68
N LYS A 49 -1.52 7.16 30.62
CA LYS A 49 -2.22 7.81 29.51
C LYS A 49 -2.30 6.93 28.26
N LEU A 50 -1.67 5.75 28.28
CA LEU A 50 -1.71 4.85 27.14
C LEU A 50 -3.11 4.23 27.02
N PHE A 51 -3.86 4.70 26.04
CA PHE A 51 -5.18 4.14 25.74
C PHE A 51 -5.10 2.94 24.77
N CYS A 52 -4.32 3.04 23.70
CA CYS A 52 -4.18 1.96 22.72
C CYS A 52 -2.84 2.06 21.98
N ILE A 53 -2.44 0.95 21.37
CA ILE A 53 -1.29 0.86 20.46
C ILE A 53 -1.81 0.56 19.07
N THR A 54 -1.41 1.37 18.09
CA THR A 54 -1.63 1.09 16.67
C THR A 54 -0.35 0.55 16.06
N GLY A 55 -0.39 -0.64 15.47
CA GLY A 55 0.78 -1.27 14.83
C GLY A 55 0.46 -1.81 13.45
N ASP A 56 1.48 -2.00 12.60
CA ASP A 56 1.37 -2.75 11.36
C ASP A 56 1.14 -4.25 11.62
N ASN A 57 1.01 -5.08 10.58
CA ASN A 57 0.79 -6.53 10.73
C ASN A 57 2.09 -7.31 10.96
N ALA A 58 3.03 -6.73 11.72
CA ALA A 58 4.14 -7.48 12.26
C ALA A 58 3.64 -8.32 13.44
N SER A 59 3.95 -9.63 13.46
CA SER A 59 3.59 -10.52 14.57
C SER A 59 4.15 -10.04 15.91
N THR A 60 5.25 -9.29 15.87
CA THR A 60 5.90 -8.66 17.02
C THR A 60 5.00 -7.66 17.74
N ASN A 61 4.11 -6.94 17.05
CA ASN A 61 3.25 -5.93 17.69
C ASN A 61 2.26 -6.55 18.68
N GLY A 62 1.70 -7.71 18.31
CA GLY A 62 0.88 -8.48 19.25
C GLY A 62 1.68 -8.92 20.47
N THR A 63 2.93 -9.36 20.26
CA THR A 63 3.83 -9.77 21.33
C THR A 63 4.20 -8.60 22.25
N ILE A 64 4.38 -7.39 21.72
CA ILE A 64 4.60 -6.16 22.52
C ILE A 64 3.41 -5.91 23.44
N ALA A 65 2.19 -5.90 22.90
CA ALA A 65 0.98 -5.68 23.70
C ALA A 65 0.80 -6.76 24.79
N MET A 66 1.14 -8.02 24.48
CA MET A 66 1.12 -9.11 25.44
C MET A 66 2.08 -8.88 26.61
N TYR A 67 3.33 -8.47 26.34
CA TYR A 67 4.30 -8.21 27.40
C TYR A 67 3.94 -6.97 28.24
N LEU A 68 3.42 -5.91 27.61
CA LEU A 68 2.91 -4.74 28.35
C LEU A 68 1.75 -5.10 29.28
N GLU A 69 0.79 -5.91 28.81
CA GLU A 69 -0.32 -6.41 29.62
C GLU A 69 0.18 -7.23 30.81
N GLN A 70 1.20 -8.08 30.61
CA GLN A 70 1.80 -8.88 31.67
C GLN A 70 2.44 -8.05 32.78
N ARG A 71 2.91 -6.82 32.49
CA ARG A 71 3.44 -5.92 33.52
C ARG A 71 2.38 -5.49 34.53
N ARG A 72 1.10 -5.39 34.11
CA ARG A 72 -0.02 -4.93 34.94
C ARG A 72 0.18 -3.54 35.56
N ILE A 73 0.94 -2.67 34.88
CA ILE A 73 1.24 -1.29 35.33
C ILE A 73 0.30 -0.28 34.67
N ILE A 74 -0.16 -0.56 33.45
CA ILE A 74 -1.02 0.35 32.67
C ILE A 74 -2.48 0.01 33.00
N PRO A 75 -3.24 0.92 33.65
CA PRO A 75 -4.61 0.64 34.07
C PRO A 75 -5.53 0.39 32.88
N GLY A 76 -6.23 -0.74 32.88
CA GLY A 76 -7.24 -1.05 31.86
C GLY A 76 -6.68 -1.40 30.46
N PHE A 77 -5.37 -1.58 30.33
CA PHE A 77 -4.77 -2.05 29.08
C PHE A 77 -4.76 -3.57 29.00
N THR A 78 -5.42 -4.11 27.98
CA THR A 78 -5.37 -5.52 27.59
C THR A 78 -4.93 -5.62 26.13
N ARG A 79 -4.25 -6.70 25.77
CA ARG A 79 -3.90 -6.93 24.36
C ARG A 79 -5.15 -7.00 23.48
N SER A 80 -6.25 -7.57 23.97
CA SER A 80 -7.46 -7.78 23.18
C SER A 80 -8.17 -6.47 22.84
N ASP A 81 -8.18 -5.50 23.76
CA ASP A 81 -9.05 -4.33 23.64
C ASP A 81 -8.27 -3.08 23.22
N ASN A 82 -6.95 -3.05 23.46
CA ASN A 82 -6.12 -1.86 23.28
C ASN A 82 -5.08 -2.01 22.16
N MET A 83 -5.02 -3.15 21.47
CA MET A 83 -4.19 -3.32 20.26
C MET A 83 -5.03 -3.14 19.00
N ILE A 84 -4.76 -2.08 18.25
CA ILE A 84 -5.46 -1.75 17.01
C ILE A 84 -4.55 -2.03 15.81
N GLY A 85 -5.02 -2.85 14.88
CA GLY A 85 -4.33 -3.08 13.62
C GLY A 85 -4.33 -1.84 12.74
N CYS A 86 -3.26 -1.63 11.98
CA CYS A 86 -3.18 -0.53 11.02
C CYS A 86 -4.12 -0.76 9.84
N MET A 87 -5.12 0.11 9.65
CA MET A 87 -6.05 0.04 8.52
C MET A 87 -5.33 0.21 7.17
N ALA A 88 -4.33 1.09 7.10
CA ALA A 88 -3.51 1.24 5.90
C ALA A 88 -2.78 -0.06 5.54
N HIS A 89 -2.40 -0.86 6.55
CA HIS A 89 -1.86 -2.21 6.33
C HIS A 89 -2.91 -3.16 5.77
N VAL A 90 -4.14 -3.16 6.31
CA VAL A 90 -5.24 -4.00 5.81
C VAL A 90 -5.56 -3.69 4.35
N ILE A 91 -5.64 -2.41 3.99
CA ILE A 91 -5.84 -1.99 2.60
C ILE A 91 -4.66 -2.45 1.73
N ASN A 92 -3.43 -2.31 2.21
CA ASN A 92 -2.25 -2.81 1.52
C ASN A 92 -2.31 -4.35 1.32
N LEU A 93 -2.83 -5.12 2.28
CA LEU A 93 -3.03 -6.56 2.11
C LEU A 93 -4.07 -6.87 1.03
N ILE A 94 -5.23 -6.20 1.06
CA ILE A 94 -6.29 -6.37 0.05
C ILE A 94 -5.76 -6.05 -1.34
N ALA A 95 -5.08 -4.91 -1.48
CA ALA A 95 -4.54 -4.47 -2.75
C ALA A 95 -3.38 -5.35 -3.24
N ASN A 96 -2.54 -5.88 -2.34
CA ASN A 96 -1.52 -6.86 -2.70
C ASN A 96 -2.14 -8.20 -3.09
N ALA A 97 -3.23 -8.64 -2.45
CA ALA A 97 -3.95 -9.84 -2.88
C ALA A 97 -4.53 -9.63 -4.30
N GLY A 98 -5.21 -8.51 -4.54
CA GLY A 98 -5.72 -8.16 -5.86
C GLY A 98 -4.62 -8.03 -6.93
N SER A 99 -3.50 -7.41 -6.58
CA SER A 99 -2.37 -7.25 -7.50
C SER A 99 -1.67 -8.59 -7.79
N LYS A 100 -1.65 -9.56 -6.85
CA LYS A 100 -1.18 -10.94 -7.11
C LYS A 100 -2.05 -11.64 -8.15
N LEU A 101 -3.37 -11.44 -8.08
CA LEU A 101 -4.31 -11.97 -9.07
C LEU A 101 -4.02 -11.38 -10.46
N LEU A 102 -3.76 -10.08 -10.54
CA LEU A 102 -3.36 -9.38 -11.76
C LEU A 102 -1.91 -9.68 -12.20
N GLY A 103 -1.29 -10.79 -11.79
CA GLY A 103 0.05 -11.18 -12.22
C GLY A 103 1.15 -10.13 -11.97
N ALA A 104 0.88 -9.17 -11.08
CA ALA A 104 1.69 -7.99 -10.87
C ALA A 104 2.90 -8.26 -9.97
N PHE A 105 3.01 -9.44 -9.34
CA PHE A 105 4.18 -9.79 -8.55
C PHE A 105 4.90 -10.99 -9.16
N ASP A 106 6.18 -10.80 -9.49
CA ASP A 106 7.08 -11.92 -9.73
C ASP A 106 7.15 -12.75 -8.45
N GLN A 107 6.82 -14.03 -8.54
CA GLN A 107 7.10 -14.97 -7.48
C GLN A 107 8.63 -15.11 -7.38
N GLN A 108 9.22 -14.64 -6.29
CA GLN A 108 10.34 -15.39 -5.74
C GLN A 108 9.74 -16.46 -4.81
N PRO A 109 9.93 -17.76 -5.10
CA PRO A 109 9.43 -18.82 -4.25
C PRO A 109 10.26 -18.80 -2.97
N ASN A 110 9.70 -18.25 -1.88
CA ASN A 110 10.34 -18.38 -0.58
C ASN A 110 9.99 -19.75 -0.01
N HIS A 111 10.93 -20.68 -0.10
CA HIS A 111 10.92 -21.92 0.68
C HIS A 111 11.04 -21.56 2.17
N ASN A 112 10.20 -22.21 2.97
CA ASN A 112 10.14 -22.21 4.43
C ASN A 112 9.27 -21.12 5.07
N ILE A 113 7.95 -21.37 5.12
CA ILE A 113 7.11 -20.89 6.22
C ILE A 113 6.39 -22.11 6.80
N VAL A 114 6.78 -22.47 8.03
CA VAL A 114 5.96 -23.32 8.89
C VAL A 114 4.71 -22.51 9.23
N GLU A 115 3.56 -23.00 8.78
CA GLU A 115 2.26 -22.35 8.98
C GLU A 115 1.92 -22.25 10.47
N ILE A 116 2.05 -21.05 11.01
CA ILE A 116 1.18 -20.60 12.09
C ILE A 116 0.05 -19.88 11.39
N ILE A 117 -1.16 -20.44 11.46
CA ILE A 117 -2.38 -19.87 10.89
C ILE A 117 -2.54 -18.45 11.45
N ASN A 118 -2.17 -17.44 10.66
CA ASN A 118 -2.50 -16.06 10.92
C ASN A 118 -3.91 -15.84 10.35
N PRO A 119 -4.95 -15.61 11.18
CA PRO A 119 -6.32 -15.40 10.71
C PRO A 119 -6.47 -14.13 9.84
N MET A 120 -5.43 -13.29 9.75
CA MET A 120 -5.34 -12.13 8.84
C MET A 120 -4.42 -12.38 7.63
N SER A 121 -4.02 -13.61 7.36
CA SER A 121 -3.24 -13.98 6.17
C SER A 121 -4.13 -14.06 4.93
N VAL A 122 -3.72 -13.38 3.87
CA VAL A 122 -4.35 -13.48 2.53
C VAL A 122 -4.04 -14.82 1.84
N ASP A 123 -3.12 -15.62 2.36
CA ASP A 123 -2.73 -16.91 1.78
C ASP A 123 -3.84 -17.97 1.94
N ALA A 124 -4.86 -17.71 2.78
CA ALA A 124 -6.06 -18.52 2.90
C ALA A 124 -7.08 -18.32 1.76
N LEU A 125 -6.88 -17.33 0.88
CA LEU A 125 -7.74 -17.10 -0.29
C LEU A 125 -7.25 -17.98 -1.46
N SER A 126 -7.70 -19.23 -1.51
CA SER A 126 -7.58 -20.06 -2.71
C SER A 126 -8.55 -19.53 -3.77
N LEU A 127 -8.06 -18.65 -4.65
CA LEU A 127 -8.86 -18.10 -5.75
C LEU A 127 -8.49 -18.81 -7.05
N ASP A 128 -9.49 -19.48 -7.64
CA ASP A 128 -9.41 -19.94 -9.02
C ASP A 128 -9.19 -18.71 -9.92
N ARG A 129 -8.17 -18.75 -10.78
CA ARG A 129 -7.85 -17.62 -11.67
C ARG A 129 -8.77 -17.65 -12.88
N ASP A 130 -9.68 -16.69 -12.96
CA ASP A 130 -10.50 -16.48 -14.15
C ASP A 130 -9.66 -16.00 -15.35
N ILE A 131 -10.07 -16.39 -16.56
CA ILE A 131 -9.38 -16.06 -17.83
C ILE A 131 -9.21 -14.54 -18.00
N GLU A 132 -10.16 -13.73 -17.51
CA GLU A 132 -10.11 -12.27 -17.61
C GLU A 132 -9.04 -11.66 -16.69
N ILE A 133 -8.84 -12.26 -15.51
CA ILE A 133 -7.81 -11.85 -14.55
C ILE A 133 -6.41 -12.13 -15.13
N GLU A 134 -6.21 -13.27 -15.78
CA GLU A 134 -4.93 -13.61 -16.43
C GLU A 134 -4.60 -12.66 -17.59
N LYS A 135 -5.61 -12.26 -18.37
CA LYS A 135 -5.46 -11.25 -19.43
C LYS A 135 -5.06 -9.89 -18.86
N ALA A 136 -5.77 -9.42 -17.82
CA ALA A 136 -5.45 -8.18 -17.14
C ALA A 136 -4.02 -8.18 -16.60
N GLY A 137 -3.57 -9.29 -16.03
CA GLY A 137 -2.21 -9.37 -15.52
C GLY A 137 -1.12 -9.38 -16.57
N THR A 138 -1.38 -9.99 -17.72
CA THR A 138 -0.48 -9.92 -18.88
C THR A 138 -0.33 -8.47 -19.37
N ILE A 139 -1.43 -7.74 -19.45
CA ILE A 139 -1.47 -6.32 -19.84
C ILE A 139 -0.68 -5.45 -18.86
N VAL A 140 -0.89 -5.62 -17.54
CA VAL A 140 -0.14 -4.89 -16.50
C VAL A 140 1.36 -5.15 -16.62
N ARG A 141 1.77 -6.41 -16.86
CA ARG A 141 3.19 -6.77 -17.06
C ARG A 141 3.78 -6.07 -18.28
N ARG A 142 3.05 -5.98 -19.40
CA ARG A 142 3.52 -5.28 -20.61
C ARG A 142 3.75 -3.80 -20.35
N VAL A 143 2.84 -3.13 -19.64
CA VAL A 143 3.00 -1.72 -19.24
C VAL A 143 4.22 -1.54 -18.32
N ARG A 144 4.40 -2.47 -17.37
CA ARG A 144 5.56 -2.47 -16.48
C ARG A 144 6.88 -2.63 -17.23
N ASP A 145 6.96 -3.58 -18.14
CA ASP A 145 8.18 -3.86 -18.88
C ASP A 145 8.54 -2.72 -19.84
N PHE A 146 7.54 -2.09 -20.47
CA PHE A 146 7.76 -0.87 -21.24
C PHE A 146 8.29 0.27 -20.37
N THR A 147 7.71 0.46 -19.18
CA THR A 147 8.15 1.49 -18.23
C THR A 147 9.59 1.22 -17.76
N LYS A 148 9.92 -0.03 -17.44
CA LYS A 148 11.29 -0.46 -17.11
C LYS A 148 12.26 -0.19 -18.26
N TYR A 149 11.86 -0.51 -19.49
CA TYR A 149 12.66 -0.22 -20.68
C TYR A 149 12.95 1.28 -20.79
N ILE A 150 11.94 2.14 -20.79
CA ILE A 150 12.12 3.60 -20.91
C ILE A 150 12.98 4.16 -19.79
N ASN A 151 12.78 3.72 -18.55
CA ASN A 151 13.54 4.20 -17.39
C ASN A 151 14.93 3.56 -17.26
N GLY A 152 15.24 2.53 -18.05
CA GLY A 152 16.50 1.80 -18.02
C GLY A 152 17.68 2.56 -18.64
N SER A 153 17.42 3.56 -19.47
CA SER A 153 18.46 4.40 -20.08
C SER A 153 18.11 5.90 -20.02
N PRO A 154 19.04 6.77 -19.58
CA PRO A 154 18.85 8.22 -19.63
C PRO A 154 18.48 8.74 -21.02
N GLN A 155 19.02 8.12 -22.08
CA GLN A 155 18.73 8.51 -23.47
C GLN A 155 17.28 8.20 -23.85
N GLN A 156 16.77 7.03 -23.46
CA GLN A 156 15.38 6.64 -23.71
C GLN A 156 14.42 7.56 -22.95
N MET A 157 14.72 7.84 -21.67
CA MET A 157 13.95 8.80 -20.88
C MET A 157 13.90 10.17 -21.53
N GLN A 158 15.03 10.66 -22.05
CA GLN A 158 15.11 11.97 -22.69
C GLN A 158 14.31 11.99 -24.00
N ASN A 159 14.45 10.96 -24.84
CA ASN A 159 13.73 10.85 -26.11
C ASN A 159 12.22 10.76 -25.87
N PHE A 160 11.80 9.96 -24.89
CA PHE A 160 10.39 9.84 -24.50
C PHE A 160 9.82 11.18 -24.00
N ARG A 161 10.57 11.91 -23.17
CA ARG A 161 10.15 13.25 -22.70
C ARG A 161 10.00 14.25 -23.85
N LYS A 162 10.97 14.29 -24.76
CA LYS A 162 10.90 15.16 -25.96
C LYS A 162 9.66 14.84 -26.80
N LEU A 163 9.34 13.55 -26.97
CA LEU A 163 8.12 13.15 -27.67
C LEU A 163 6.86 13.55 -26.89
N ALA A 164 6.86 13.37 -25.57
CA ALA A 164 5.77 13.80 -24.70
C ALA A 164 5.54 15.32 -24.77
N ASP A 165 6.60 16.11 -24.89
CA ASP A 165 6.51 17.57 -25.05
C ASP A 165 5.75 17.98 -26.33
N VAL A 166 5.83 17.16 -27.38
CA VAL A 166 5.16 17.40 -28.67
C VAL A 166 3.74 16.81 -28.69
N VAL A 167 3.59 15.56 -28.26
CA VAL A 167 2.35 14.77 -28.41
C VAL A 167 1.36 15.03 -27.26
N ALA A 168 1.85 15.44 -26.09
CA ALA A 168 1.07 15.66 -24.88
C ALA A 168 1.55 16.92 -24.16
N ALA A 169 1.57 18.04 -24.89
CA ALA A 169 2.09 19.32 -24.40
C ALA A 169 1.36 19.84 -23.15
N ASP A 170 0.06 19.54 -23.04
CA ASP A 170 -0.85 19.87 -21.95
C ASP A 170 -0.64 19.00 -20.69
N VAL A 171 0.00 17.84 -20.82
CA VAL A 171 0.25 16.95 -19.69
C VAL A 171 1.49 17.41 -18.92
N THR A 172 1.28 17.85 -17.68
CA THR A 172 2.35 18.33 -16.81
C THR A 172 3.38 17.24 -16.47
N ALA A 173 2.93 15.99 -16.32
CA ALA A 173 3.74 14.91 -15.78
C ALA A 173 4.26 13.95 -16.87
N LYS A 174 5.41 14.28 -17.45
CA LYS A 174 5.96 13.64 -18.67
C LYS A 174 6.92 12.46 -18.44
N LYS A 175 7.06 12.01 -17.19
CA LYS A 175 7.90 10.85 -16.82
C LYS A 175 7.00 9.66 -16.50
N LEU A 176 7.36 8.46 -16.97
CA LEU A 176 6.68 7.23 -16.52
C LEU A 176 7.03 6.92 -15.05
N VAL A 177 6.05 6.43 -14.31
CA VAL A 177 6.21 6.03 -12.90
C VAL A 177 6.55 4.55 -12.87
N GLN A 178 7.68 4.19 -12.27
CA GLN A 178 8.08 2.80 -12.16
C GLN A 178 7.33 2.12 -11.02
N ASP A 179 6.86 0.92 -11.30
CA ASP A 179 6.25 0.05 -10.32
C ASP A 179 7.29 -0.61 -9.39
N VAL A 180 6.96 -0.65 -8.11
CA VAL A 180 7.70 -1.23 -6.99
C VAL A 180 6.88 -2.39 -6.45
N SER A 181 7.34 -3.61 -6.68
CA SER A 181 6.61 -4.85 -6.37
C SER A 181 6.30 -5.08 -4.88
N THR A 182 6.75 -4.21 -3.98
CA THR A 182 6.45 -4.28 -2.55
C THR A 182 5.39 -3.27 -2.11
N ARG A 183 4.86 -2.44 -3.01
CA ARG A 183 3.89 -1.38 -2.71
C ARG A 183 2.85 -1.28 -3.82
N TRP A 184 1.63 -1.77 -3.60
CA TRP A 184 0.59 -1.76 -4.62
C TRP A 184 0.27 -0.36 -5.19
N ASN A 185 0.41 0.72 -4.41
CA ASN A 185 0.15 2.11 -4.86
C ASN A 185 1.04 2.50 -6.06
N SER A 186 2.25 1.92 -6.18
CA SER A 186 3.10 2.18 -7.33
C SER A 186 2.57 1.53 -8.61
N THR A 187 1.85 0.40 -8.50
CA THR A 187 1.20 -0.24 -9.64
C THR A 187 0.08 0.67 -10.15
N TRP A 188 -0.79 1.16 -9.25
CA TRP A 188 -1.82 2.14 -9.61
C TRP A 188 -1.23 3.41 -10.24
N ALA A 189 -0.19 3.98 -9.61
CA ALA A 189 0.47 5.19 -10.13
C ALA A 189 1.14 4.97 -11.49
N MET A 190 1.73 3.79 -11.73
CA MET A 190 2.27 3.38 -13.04
C MET A 190 1.16 3.32 -14.08
N LEU A 191 0.07 2.60 -13.80
CA LEU A 191 -1.04 2.43 -14.74
C LEU A 191 -1.71 3.77 -15.06
N LYS A 192 -2.02 4.58 -14.04
CA LYS A 192 -2.61 5.92 -14.22
C LYS A 192 -1.71 6.82 -15.06
N ARG A 193 -0.39 6.82 -14.82
CA ARG A 193 0.56 7.60 -15.63
C ARG A 193 0.66 7.07 -17.07
N ALA A 194 0.73 5.76 -17.24
CA ALA A 194 0.81 5.15 -18.57
C ALA A 194 -0.44 5.44 -19.39
N PHE A 195 -1.62 5.36 -18.78
CA PHE A 195 -2.90 5.67 -19.43
C PHE A 195 -3.00 7.14 -19.87
N LEU A 196 -2.55 8.08 -19.04
CA LEU A 196 -2.45 9.50 -19.40
C LEU A 196 -1.51 9.74 -20.60
N LEU A 197 -0.41 8.98 -20.65
CA LEU A 197 0.60 9.09 -21.70
C LEU A 197 0.38 8.10 -22.86
N ARG A 198 -0.77 7.41 -22.96
CA ARG A 198 -0.99 6.32 -23.92
C ARG A 198 -0.72 6.71 -25.38
N LYS A 199 -1.05 7.94 -25.77
CA LYS A 199 -0.76 8.48 -27.11
C LYS A 199 0.74 8.63 -27.35
N VAL A 200 1.48 9.09 -26.33
CA VAL A 200 2.95 9.21 -26.38
C VAL A 200 3.58 7.81 -26.44
N ILE A 201 3.07 6.86 -25.65
CA ILE A 201 3.52 5.47 -25.66
C ILE A 201 3.32 4.84 -27.04
N GLY A 202 2.13 4.99 -27.64
CA GLY A 202 1.85 4.53 -29.00
C GLY A 202 2.81 5.12 -30.02
N ALA A 203 2.94 6.45 -30.04
CA ALA A 203 3.85 7.14 -30.96
C ALA A 203 5.33 6.74 -30.77
N TYR A 204 5.77 6.49 -29.53
CA TYR A 204 7.12 6.03 -29.24
C TYR A 204 7.34 4.61 -29.77
N ILE A 205 6.36 3.71 -29.58
CA ILE A 205 6.42 2.33 -30.06
C ILE A 205 6.40 2.29 -31.59
N ASP A 206 5.59 3.13 -32.24
CA ASP A 206 5.51 3.20 -33.71
C ASP A 206 6.85 3.61 -34.36
N SER A 207 7.72 4.29 -33.59
CA SER A 207 9.06 4.68 -34.04
C SER A 207 10.11 3.55 -34.03
N GLY A 208 9.84 2.40 -33.38
CA GLY A 208 10.78 1.28 -33.24
C GLY A 208 10.10 -0.08 -33.38
N SER A 209 10.45 -0.85 -34.41
CA SER A 209 9.77 -2.11 -34.72
C SER A 209 9.92 -3.16 -33.61
N GLU A 210 11.05 -3.17 -32.89
CA GLU A 210 11.31 -4.03 -31.73
C GLU A 210 10.45 -3.72 -30.50
N LEU A 211 9.82 -2.55 -30.46
CA LEU A 211 8.97 -2.10 -29.34
C LEU A 211 7.52 -2.55 -29.49
N ARG A 212 7.12 -3.08 -30.65
CA ARG A 212 5.74 -3.54 -30.90
C ARG A 212 5.25 -4.61 -29.92
N LYS A 213 6.16 -5.37 -29.31
CA LYS A 213 5.83 -6.32 -28.23
C LYS A 213 5.12 -5.65 -27.04
N TYR A 214 5.34 -4.36 -26.82
CA TYR A 214 4.70 -3.57 -25.77
C TYR A 214 3.42 -2.85 -26.22
N ALA A 215 3.03 -2.92 -27.50
CA ALA A 215 1.91 -2.15 -28.04
C ALA A 215 0.56 -2.65 -27.53
N LEU A 216 -0.15 -1.84 -26.76
CA LEU A 216 -1.50 -2.18 -26.31
C LEU A 216 -2.55 -1.74 -27.31
N GLU A 217 -3.55 -2.61 -27.55
CA GLU A 217 -4.74 -2.27 -28.33
C GLU A 217 -5.72 -1.41 -27.52
N GLU A 218 -6.68 -0.76 -28.19
CA GLU A 218 -7.65 0.13 -27.52
C GLU A 218 -8.49 -0.62 -26.47
N HIS A 219 -8.85 -1.88 -26.75
CA HIS A 219 -9.58 -2.72 -25.79
C HIS A 219 -8.72 -3.09 -24.57
N GLU A 220 -7.40 -3.26 -24.74
CA GLU A 220 -6.47 -3.50 -23.63
C GLU A 220 -6.29 -2.22 -22.79
N TRP A 221 -6.26 -1.04 -23.44
CA TRP A 221 -6.26 0.25 -22.72
C TRP A 221 -7.56 0.50 -21.96
N ALA A 222 -8.70 0.07 -22.49
CA ALA A 222 -9.97 0.10 -21.77
C ALA A 222 -9.90 -0.75 -20.50
N LEU A 223 -9.31 -1.96 -20.58
CA LEU A 223 -9.10 -2.80 -19.39
C LEU A 223 -8.15 -2.14 -18.37
N VAL A 224 -7.06 -1.51 -18.83
CA VAL A 224 -6.16 -0.73 -17.94
C VAL A 224 -6.95 0.35 -17.19
N HIS A 225 -7.87 1.03 -17.87
CA HIS A 225 -8.71 2.05 -17.26
C HIS A 225 -9.65 1.48 -16.19
N GLU A 226 -10.27 0.33 -16.43
CA GLU A 226 -11.11 -0.34 -15.43
C GLU A 226 -10.31 -0.81 -14.21
N VAL A 227 -9.08 -1.31 -14.41
CA VAL A 227 -8.18 -1.64 -13.29
C VAL A 227 -7.80 -0.40 -12.49
N ILE A 228 -7.57 0.75 -13.15
CA ILE A 228 -7.29 2.02 -12.45
C ILE A 228 -8.48 2.42 -11.57
N LYS A 229 -9.71 2.35 -12.10
CA LYS A 229 -10.93 2.67 -11.34
C LYS A 229 -11.13 1.75 -10.15
N LEU A 230 -10.87 0.45 -10.32
CA LEU A 230 -10.98 -0.53 -9.23
C LEU A 230 -10.02 -0.20 -8.07
N LEU A 231 -8.80 0.25 -8.40
CA LEU A 231 -7.76 0.54 -7.42
C LEU A 231 -7.83 1.97 -6.85
N GLU A 232 -8.52 2.89 -7.51
CA GLU A 232 -8.58 4.30 -7.11
C GLU A 232 -9.20 4.52 -5.72
N PRO A 233 -10.32 3.88 -5.32
CA PRO A 233 -10.86 4.00 -3.96
C PRO A 233 -9.88 3.54 -2.88
N LEU A 234 -9.06 2.51 -3.17
CA LEU A 234 -8.05 2.03 -2.24
C LEU A 234 -6.93 3.07 -2.05
N GLU A 235 -6.63 3.84 -3.11
CA GLU A 235 -5.57 4.86 -3.07
C GLU A 235 -6.07 6.06 -2.26
N GLU A 236 -7.28 6.51 -2.54
CA GLU A 236 -7.93 7.58 -1.79
C GLU A 236 -8.05 7.22 -0.31
N ALA A 237 -8.51 6.00 0.00
CA ALA A 237 -8.58 5.49 1.36
C ALA A 237 -7.19 5.46 2.02
N THR A 238 -6.16 5.01 1.31
CA THR A 238 -4.78 4.96 1.84
C THR A 238 -4.23 6.36 2.11
N VAL A 239 -4.44 7.32 1.20
CA VAL A 239 -4.01 8.71 1.38
C VAL A 239 -4.76 9.35 2.55
N LEU A 240 -6.06 9.11 2.66
CA LEU A 240 -6.89 9.63 3.75
C LEU A 240 -6.42 9.08 5.11
N LEU A 241 -6.23 7.77 5.22
CA LEU A 241 -5.80 7.10 6.45
C LEU A 241 -4.35 7.40 6.84
N SER A 242 -3.50 7.67 5.85
CA SER A 242 -2.12 8.10 6.08
C SER A 242 -2.03 9.57 6.49
N SER A 243 -3.11 10.35 6.31
CA SER A 243 -3.15 11.75 6.71
C SER A 243 -3.47 11.85 8.21
N ALA A 244 -2.56 12.43 9.00
CA ALA A 244 -2.73 12.62 10.45
C ALA A 244 -3.74 13.75 10.80
N LYS A 245 -4.72 14.00 9.93
CA LYS A 245 -5.65 15.14 10.04
C LYS A 245 -6.93 14.84 10.81
N TYR A 246 -7.30 13.56 10.96
CA TYR A 246 -8.57 13.16 11.57
C TYR A 246 -8.34 12.14 12.69
N PRO A 247 -9.17 12.12 13.75
CA PRO A 247 -9.13 11.08 14.77
C PRO A 247 -9.40 9.71 14.13
N TYR A 248 -8.55 8.73 14.40
CA TYR A 248 -8.52 7.39 13.79
C TYR A 248 -9.81 6.54 13.95
N GLY A 249 -10.85 7.06 14.62
CA GLY A 249 -12.15 6.42 14.82
C GLY A 249 -13.10 6.41 13.61
N SER A 250 -12.71 6.94 12.44
CA SER A 250 -13.58 7.01 11.24
C SER A 250 -13.40 5.86 10.24
N CYS A 251 -12.69 4.78 10.60
CA CYS A 251 -12.38 3.68 9.67
C CYS A 251 -13.63 2.94 9.16
N THR A 252 -14.73 2.94 9.90
CA THR A 252 -16.02 2.35 9.49
C THR A 252 -16.62 3.03 8.26
N SER A 253 -16.47 4.36 8.13
CA SER A 253 -16.98 5.11 6.98
C SER A 253 -16.26 4.75 5.67
N ILE A 254 -14.98 4.43 5.75
CA ILE A 254 -14.13 4.08 4.60
C ILE A 254 -14.44 2.67 4.10
N LEU A 255 -14.61 1.71 5.02
CA LEU A 255 -15.04 0.35 4.66
C LEU A 255 -16.46 0.34 4.07
N HIS A 256 -17.35 1.21 4.57
CA HIS A 256 -18.68 1.40 3.98
C HIS A 256 -18.59 1.96 2.55
N ALA A 257 -17.77 2.99 2.31
CA ALA A 257 -17.59 3.58 0.98
C ALA A 257 -16.98 2.59 -0.04
N ILE A 258 -16.01 1.77 0.39
CA ILE A 258 -15.44 0.68 -0.44
C ILE A 258 -16.52 -0.38 -0.72
N GLY A 259 -17.31 -0.75 0.30
CA GLY A 259 -18.42 -1.70 0.19
C GLY A 259 -19.52 -1.22 -0.77
N GLU A 260 -19.93 0.05 -0.68
CA GLU A 260 -20.93 0.66 -1.57
C GLU A 260 -20.45 0.70 -3.02
N HIS A 261 -19.20 1.08 -3.29
CA HIS A 261 -18.64 1.04 -4.65
C HIS A 261 -18.51 -0.37 -5.23
N SER A 262 -18.34 -1.40 -4.39
CA SER A 262 -18.32 -2.80 -4.84
C SER A 262 -19.70 -3.45 -4.99
N SER A 263 -20.75 -2.84 -4.42
CA SER A 263 -22.12 -3.38 -4.42
C SER A 263 -23.08 -2.64 -5.37
N ASP A 264 -22.63 -1.54 -5.98
CA ASP A 264 -23.30 -0.89 -7.11
C ASP A 264 -23.25 -1.83 -8.34
N SER A 265 -24.30 -2.65 -8.40
CA SER A 265 -24.55 -3.71 -9.39
C SER A 265 -25.07 -3.16 -10.73
N SER A 266 -24.77 -1.89 -11.05
CA SER A 266 -25.05 -1.29 -12.37
C SER A 266 -24.02 -1.65 -13.44
N PHE A 267 -23.15 -2.64 -13.20
CA PHE A 267 -22.05 -3.05 -14.08
C PHE A 267 -22.08 -4.54 -14.50
N ILE A 268 -23.25 -5.19 -14.49
CA ILE A 268 -23.46 -6.45 -15.24
C ILE A 268 -24.44 -6.18 -16.39
#